data_AF-A0A7Y3ML49-F1
#
_entry.id   AF-A0A7Y3ML49-F1
#
_cell.length_a   1.000
_cell.length_b   1.000
_cell.length_c   1.000
_cell.angle_alpha   90.00
_cell.angle_beta   90.00
_cell.angle_gamma   90.00
#
_symmetry.space_group_name_H-M   'P 1'
#
loop_
_entity.id
_entity.type
_entity.pdbx_description
1 polymer ?
#
loop_
_entity_poly.entity_id
_entity_poly.type
_entity_poly.pdbx_seq_one_letter_code
_entity_poly.pdbx_strand_id
1 'polypeptide(L)' 'MWFEEEIKSEVVNAVKELYGVDLSANEIATQQTKSDFEGDLTVVVFKLTKVSKQGPEQTANAIGEHLK' A
#
# COMPACT_ATOMS: atom_id res chain seq x y z
N MET A 1 -2.53 9.19 14.59
CA MET A 1 -2.98 7.78 14.42
C MET A 1 -4.13 7.64 13.42
N TRP A 2 -5.05 8.59 13.28
CA TRP A 2 -6.17 8.49 12.31
C TRP A 2 -5.74 8.41 10.83
N PHE A 3 -4.69 9.15 10.44
CA PHE A 3 -4.18 9.10 9.06
C PHE A 3 -3.60 7.75 8.63
N GLU A 4 -3.13 6.91 9.57
CA GLU A 4 -2.61 5.59 9.20
C GLU A 4 -3.74 4.65 8.76
N GLU A 5 -4.85 4.63 9.51
CA GLU A 5 -5.99 3.76 9.17
C GLU A 5 -6.65 4.19 7.86
N GLU A 6 -6.72 5.49 7.60
CA GLU A 6 -7.24 6.03 6.34
C GLU A 6 -6.37 5.59 5.15
N ILE A 7 -5.03 5.73 5.26
CA ILE A 7 -4.10 5.24 4.23
C ILE A 7 -4.26 3.73 4.02
N LYS A 8 -4.38 2.94 5.09
CA LYS A 8 -4.57 1.49 4.98
C LYS A 8 -5.87 1.14 4.26
N SER A 9 -6.96 1.85 4.56
CA SER A 9 -8.25 1.67 3.88
C SER A 9 -8.17 2.00 2.39
N GLU A 10 -7.52 3.10 2.04
CA GLU A 10 -7.34 3.49 0.65
C GLU A 10 -6.44 2.52 -0.13
N VAL A 11 -5.38 2.01 0.50
CA VAL A 11 -4.54 0.95 -0.10
C VAL A 11 -5.34 -0.33 -0.34
N VAL A 12 -6.22 -0.72 0.60
CA VAL A 12 -7.11 -1.87 0.42
C VAL A 12 -8.04 -1.66 -0.77
N ASN A 13 -8.64 -0.47 -0.89
CA ASN A 13 -9.50 -0.11 -2.02
C ASN A 13 -8.72 -0.18 -3.35
N ALA A 14 -7.52 0.40 -3.40
CA ALA A 14 -6.65 0.35 -4.56
C ALA A 14 -6.32 -1.10 -4.97
N VAL A 15 -5.96 -1.96 -4.02
CA VAL A 15 -5.67 -3.38 -4.30
C VAL A 15 -6.91 -4.11 -4.82
N LYS A 16 -8.08 -3.82 -4.26
CA LYS A 16 -9.34 -4.41 -4.70
C LYS A 16 -9.70 -3.99 -6.13
N GLU A 17 -9.51 -2.72 -6.48
CA GLU A 17 -9.79 -2.22 -7.83
C GLU A 17 -8.76 -2.69 -8.86
N LEU A 18 -7.48 -2.65 -8.52
CA LEU A 18 -6.39 -3.03 -9.43
C LEU A 18 -6.30 -4.54 -9.65
N TYR A 19 -6.53 -5.32 -8.58
CA TYR A 19 -6.25 -6.76 -8.58
C TYR A 19 -7.44 -7.64 -8.23
N GLY A 20 -8.60 -7.07 -7.89
CA GLY A 20 -9.83 -7.82 -7.59
C GLY A 20 -9.77 -8.60 -6.26
N VAL A 21 -8.84 -8.26 -5.37
CA VAL A 21 -8.63 -8.97 -4.10
C VAL A 21 -9.10 -8.11 -2.93
N ASP A 22 -9.96 -8.69 -2.11
CA ASP A 22 -10.44 -8.07 -0.87
C ASP A 22 -9.43 -8.35 0.24
N LEU A 23 -8.71 -7.31 0.68
CA LEU A 23 -7.77 -7.36 1.80
C LEU A 23 -8.34 -6.65 3.02
N SER A 24 -7.91 -7.05 4.21
CA SER A 24 -8.21 -6.29 5.43
C SER A 24 -7.15 -5.21 5.66
N ALA A 25 -7.52 -4.07 6.24
CA ALA A 25 -6.57 -3.02 6.63
C ALA A 25 -5.46 -3.55 7.56
N ASN A 26 -5.73 -4.61 8.34
CA ASN A 26 -4.74 -5.28 9.17
C ASN A 26 -3.67 -6.05 8.38
N GLU A 27 -3.93 -6.38 7.11
CA GLU A 27 -2.94 -7.02 6.23
C GLU A 27 -1.95 -6.00 5.67
N ILE A 28 -2.34 -4.72 5.63
CA ILE A 28 -1.49 -3.62 5.18
C ILE A 28 -0.54 -3.23 6.29
N ALA A 29 0.74 -3.54 6.10
CA ALA A 29 1.79 -3.13 7.01
C ALA A 29 2.30 -1.74 6.60
N THR A 30 2.36 -0.84 7.57
CA THR A 30 2.94 0.50 7.45
C THR A 30 4.16 0.62 8.36
N GLN A 31 5.11 1.46 7.98
CA GLN A 31 6.31 1.76 8.75
C GLN A 31 6.55 3.27 8.76
N GLN A 32 7.22 3.78 9.79
CA GLN A 32 7.70 5.15 9.74
C GLN A 32 8.74 5.28 8.63
N THR A 33 8.57 6.32 7.82
CA THR A 33 9.51 6.63 6.76
C THR A 33 10.89 6.89 7.37
N LYS A 34 11.92 6.23 6.83
CA LYS A 34 13.30 6.49 7.26
C LYS A 34 13.67 7.91 6.87
N SER A 35 14.52 8.55 7.66
CA SER A 35 14.93 9.95 7.44
C SER A 35 15.60 10.23 6.08
N ASP A 36 16.03 9.20 5.35
CA ASP A 36 16.53 9.29 3.97
C ASP A 36 15.42 9.42 2.90
N PHE A 37 14.15 9.27 3.26
CA PHE A 37 13.00 9.31 2.33
C PHE A 37 12.00 10.40 2.75
N GLU A 38 11.32 10.98 1.76
CA GLU A 38 10.27 11.97 1.99
C GLU A 38 8.93 11.30 2.36
N GLY A 39 8.26 11.86 3.37
CA GLY A 39 6.95 11.41 3.85
C GLY A 39 6.95 11.01 5.33
N ASP A 40 5.75 10.89 5.90
CA ASP A 40 5.56 10.50 7.30
C ASP A 40 5.42 8.99 7.48
N LEU A 41 4.93 8.30 6.45
CA LEU A 41 4.58 6.88 6.50
C LEU A 41 4.92 6.17 5.19
N THR A 42 5.46 4.95 5.30
CA THR A 42 5.78 4.07 4.17
C THR A 42 4.91 2.80 4.22
N VAL A 43 4.24 2.50 3.12
CA VAL A 43 3.43 1.29 2.95
C VAL A 43 4.29 0.13 2.47
N VAL A 44 4.21 -1.02 3.14
CA VAL A 44 4.98 -2.22 2.79
C VAL A 44 4.22 -3.04 1.76
N VAL A 45 4.59 -2.91 0.49
CA VAL A 45 3.93 -3.60 -0.64
C VAL A 45 4.42 -5.02 -0.87
N PHE A 46 5.42 -5.51 -0.12
CA PHE A 46 6.03 -6.82 -0.38
C PHE A 46 5.01 -7.97 -0.29
N LYS A 47 4.08 -7.91 0.67
CA LYS A 47 2.98 -8.89 0.78
C LYS A 47 2.01 -8.81 -0.39
N LEU A 48 1.85 -7.62 -0.98
CA LEU A 48 0.96 -7.35 -2.10
C LEU A 48 1.52 -7.87 -3.44
N THR A 49 2.84 -8.10 -3.55
CA THR A 49 3.45 -8.70 -4.75
C THR A 49 2.85 -10.05 -5.13
N LYS A 50 2.40 -10.83 -4.13
CA LYS A 50 1.71 -12.11 -4.36
C LYS A 50 0.34 -11.92 -5.01
N VAL A 51 -0.32 -10.80 -4.70
CA VAL A 51 -1.63 -10.42 -5.21
C VAL A 51 -1.48 -9.80 -6.60
N SER A 52 -0.56 -8.85 -6.74
CA SER A 52 -0.31 -8.15 -8.00
C SER A 52 0.34 -9.02 -9.07
N LYS A 53 1.02 -10.11 -8.67
CA LYS A 53 1.89 -10.92 -9.53
C LYS A 53 2.99 -10.10 -10.22
N GLN A 54 3.32 -8.94 -9.65
CA GLN A 54 4.31 -8.00 -10.14
C GLN A 54 5.44 -7.82 -9.13
N GLY A 55 6.55 -7.22 -9.58
CA GLY A 55 7.62 -6.81 -8.68
C GLY A 55 7.15 -5.78 -7.63
N PRO A 56 7.87 -5.67 -6.50
CA PRO A 56 7.52 -4.72 -5.43
C PRO A 56 7.46 -3.27 -5.92
N GLU A 57 8.41 -2.84 -6.77
CA GLU A 57 8.42 -1.49 -7.34
C GLU A 57 7.20 -1.21 -8.22
N GLN A 58 6.86 -2.14 -9.12
CA GLN A 58 5.67 -2.01 -9.98
C GLN A 58 4.37 -1.99 -9.18
N THR A 59 4.30 -2.81 -8.13
CA THR A 59 3.13 -2.85 -7.24
C THR A 59 3.00 -1.55 -6.45
N ALA A 60 4.11 -1.02 -5.94
CA ALA A 60 4.13 0.28 -5.27
C ALA A 60 3.70 1.41 -6.21
N ASN A 61 4.21 1.44 -7.44
CA ASN A 61 3.82 2.45 -8.42
C ASN A 61 2.34 2.34 -8.78
N ALA A 62 1.82 1.15 -9.08
CA ALA A 62 0.42 0.97 -9.44
C ALA A 62 -0.52 1.44 -8.32
N ILE A 63 -0.23 1.05 -7.08
CA ILE A 63 -1.02 1.50 -5.91
C ILE A 63 -0.84 3.00 -5.70
N GLY A 64 0.38 3.52 -5.77
CA GLY A 64 0.67 4.94 -5.59
C GLY A 64 0.05 5.85 -6.66
N GLU A 65 -0.06 5.37 -7.91
CA GLU A 65 -0.77 6.06 -8.99
C GLU A 65 -2.28 6.06 -8.78
N HIS A 66 -2.84 5.02 -8.15
CA HIS A 66 -4.26 4.95 -7.82
C HIS A 66 -4.65 5.87 -6.66
N LEU A 67 -3.73 6.09 -5.72
CA LEU A 67 -3.93 6.92 -4.51
C LEU A 67 -3.70 8.42 -4.74
N LYS A 68 -3.46 8.85 -5.98
CA LYS A 68 -3.00 10.20 -6.33
C LYS A 68 -4.12 11.23 -6.45
#